data_AF-A0A6I4ZVT9-F1
#
_entry.id   AF-A0A6I4ZVT9-F1
#
_cell.length_a   1.000
_cell.length_b   1.000
_cell.length_c   1.000
_cell.angle_alpha   90.00
_cell.angle_beta   90.00
_cell.angle_gamma   90.00
#
_symmetry.space_group_name_H-M   'P 1'
#
loop_
_entity.id
_entity.type
_entity.pdbx_description
1 polymer ?
#
loop_
_entity_poly.entity_id
_entity_poly.type
_entity_poly.pdbx_seq_one_letter_code
_entity_poly.pdbx_strand_id
1 'polypeptide(L)'
;MAELRGRIRKLGPINQEAPDDFRESEERFTFLTEQIQDLTDAEAQLQGAITELNSEIRTRFRATFAEVDSAFGNYFTAFFGGGAARLKLLDPDDIIDSGIEIEAQPPGKRLSTISLLSGGERSLTAVALLFALLSVHPAPFCVLDEVDAAL
;
A
#
# COMPACT_ATOMS: atom_id res chain seq x y z
N MET A 1 -52.25 50.26 -25.59
CA MET A 1 -51.04 50.88 -26.19
C MET A 1 -50.16 51.61 -25.17
N ALA A 2 -50.71 52.50 -24.34
CA ALA A 2 -49.93 53.27 -23.35
C ALA A 2 -49.26 52.39 -22.26
N GLU A 3 -49.97 51.37 -21.79
CA GLU A 3 -49.51 50.46 -20.73
C GLU A 3 -48.33 49.57 -21.19
N LEU A 4 -48.38 49.07 -22.43
CA LEU A 4 -47.28 48.34 -23.06
C LEU A 4 -46.01 49.20 -23.21
N ARG A 5 -46.16 50.48 -23.60
CA ARG A 5 -45.01 51.41 -23.70
C ARG A 5 -44.41 51.74 -22.33
N GLY A 6 -45.24 51.81 -21.28
CA GLY A 6 -44.78 52.00 -19.90
C GLY A 6 -43.97 50.81 -19.37
N ARG A 7 -44.41 49.58 -19.68
CA ARG A 7 -43.67 48.35 -19.36
C ARG A 7 -42.33 48.26 -20.09
N ILE A 8 -42.28 48.67 -21.36
CA ILE A 8 -41.02 48.71 -22.14
C ILE A 8 -40.02 49.72 -21.53
N ARG A 9 -40.48 50.90 -21.08
CA ARG A 9 -39.60 51.88 -20.40
C ARG A 9 -39.06 51.39 -19.06
N LYS A 10 -39.80 50.54 -18.33
CA LYS A 10 -39.35 49.95 -17.06
C LYS A 10 -38.20 48.95 -17.22
N LEU A 11 -37.96 48.43 -18.44
CA LEU A 11 -36.85 47.52 -18.73
C LEU A 11 -35.48 48.22 -18.74
N GLY A 12 -35.45 49.56 -18.72
CA GLY A 12 -34.20 50.32 -18.81
C GLY A 12 -33.60 50.32 -20.23
N PRO A 13 -32.50 51.06 -20.43
CA PRO A 13 -31.78 51.07 -21.71
C PRO A 13 -31.22 49.68 -22.03
N ILE A 14 -31.13 49.35 -23.32
CA ILE A 14 -30.47 48.14 -23.80
C ILE A 14 -29.01 48.21 -23.35
N ASN A 15 -28.55 47.22 -22.57
CA ASN A 15 -27.15 47.10 -22.22
C ASN A 15 -26.36 46.75 -23.48
N GLN A 16 -25.63 47.72 -24.03
CA GLN A 16 -24.83 47.54 -25.25
C GLN A 16 -23.55 46.75 -24.99
N GLU A 17 -23.12 46.64 -23.73
CA GLU A 17 -21.94 45.87 -23.29
C GLU A 17 -22.27 44.38 -23.08
N ALA A 18 -23.57 44.03 -22.96
CA ALA A 18 -24.01 42.66 -22.71
C ALA A 18 -23.48 41.60 -23.70
N PRO A 19 -23.35 41.86 -25.02
CA PRO A 19 -22.77 40.90 -25.96
C PRO A 19 -21.27 40.67 -25.76
N ASP A 20 -20.55 41.65 -25.20
CA ASP A 20 -19.12 41.53 -24.91
C ASP A 20 -18.92 40.87 -23.54
N ASP A 21 -19.69 41.25 -22.52
CA ASP A 21 -19.73 40.60 -21.20
C ASP A 21 -20.05 39.09 -21.33
N PHE A 22 -21.01 38.75 -22.19
CA PHE A 22 -21.35 37.36 -22.47
C PHE A 22 -20.17 36.62 -23.09
N ARG A 23 -19.47 37.23 -24.04
CA ARG A 23 -18.30 36.63 -24.71
C ARG A 23 -17.17 36.38 -23.72
N GLU A 24 -16.85 37.34 -22.86
CA GLU A 24 -15.82 37.19 -21.82
C GLU A 24 -16.19 36.07 -20.82
N SER A 25 -17.45 36.03 -20.40
CA SER A 25 -17.95 34.99 -19.50
C SER A 25 -17.93 33.60 -20.15
N GLU A 26 -18.29 33.50 -21.43
CA GLU A 26 -18.24 32.27 -22.22
C GLU A 26 -16.80 31.78 -22.40
N GLU A 27 -15.86 32.66 -22.75
CA GLU A 27 -14.44 32.34 -22.87
C GLU A 27 -13.87 31.81 -21.54
N ARG A 28 -14.19 32.49 -20.43
CA ARG A 28 -13.76 32.06 -19.09
C ARG A 28 -14.40 30.74 -18.69
N PHE A 29 -15.68 30.53 -19.02
CA PHE A 29 -16.38 29.28 -18.76
C PHE A 29 -15.75 28.12 -19.52
N THR A 30 -15.48 28.29 -20.82
CA THR A 30 -14.81 27.27 -21.64
C THR A 30 -13.43 26.94 -21.08
N PHE A 31 -12.62 27.97 -20.79
CA PHE A 31 -11.29 27.76 -20.22
C PHE A 31 -11.33 26.98 -18.90
N LEU A 32 -12.20 27.36 -17.95
CA LEU A 32 -12.30 26.66 -16.67
C LEU A 32 -12.83 25.23 -16.84
N THR A 33 -13.74 25.00 -17.79
CA THR A 33 -14.28 23.68 -18.07
C THR A 33 -13.19 22.74 -18.61
N GLU A 34 -12.35 23.22 -19.52
CA GLU A 34 -11.19 22.49 -20.03
C GLU A 34 -10.20 22.15 -18.90
N GLN A 35 -9.88 23.12 -18.03
CA GLN A 35 -8.99 22.89 -16.89
C GLN A 35 -9.54 21.85 -15.90
N ILE A 36 -10.84 21.87 -15.63
CA ILE A 36 -11.49 20.88 -14.77
C ILE A 36 -11.44 19.50 -15.41
N GLN A 37 -11.68 19.42 -16.71
CA GLN A 37 -11.61 18.16 -17.45
C GLN A 37 -10.20 17.58 -17.40
N ASP A 38 -9.18 18.39 -17.66
CA ASP A 38 -7.76 17.98 -17.60
C ASP A 38 -7.39 17.45 -16.20
N LEU A 39 -7.83 18.14 -15.14
CA LEU A 39 -7.59 17.70 -13.76
C LEU A 39 -8.30 16.38 -13.44
N THR A 40 -9.54 16.21 -13.91
CA THR A 40 -10.33 15.00 -13.70
C THR A 40 -9.68 13.80 -14.41
N ASP A 41 -9.20 14.01 -15.63
CA ASP A 41 -8.53 12.97 -16.40
C ASP A 41 -7.17 12.61 -15.79
N ALA A 42 -6.41 13.59 -15.29
CA ALA A 42 -5.16 13.35 -14.58
C ALA A 42 -5.40 12.58 -13.26
N GLU A 43 -6.44 12.91 -12.50
CA GLU A 43 -6.83 12.17 -11.30
C GLU A 43 -7.14 10.70 -11.63
N ALA A 44 -7.96 10.46 -12.66
CA ALA A 44 -8.32 9.10 -13.09
C ALA A 44 -7.09 8.29 -13.51
N GLN A 45 -6.14 8.92 -14.23
CA GLN A 45 -4.88 8.27 -14.62
C GLN A 45 -4.03 7.90 -13.40
N LEU A 46 -3.90 8.80 -12.42
CA LEU A 46 -3.15 8.54 -11.20
C LEU A 46 -3.78 7.41 -10.37
N GLN A 47 -5.11 7.39 -10.24
CA GLN A 47 -5.82 6.31 -9.57
C GLN A 47 -5.64 4.95 -10.29
N GLY A 48 -5.63 4.96 -11.62
CA GLY A 48 -5.30 3.79 -12.43
C GLY A 48 -3.89 3.26 -12.16
N ALA A 49 -2.90 4.14 -12.19
CA ALA A 49 -1.50 3.79 -11.91
C ALA A 49 -1.30 3.24 -10.49
N ILE A 50 -1.96 3.82 -9.48
CA ILE A 50 -1.93 3.32 -8.10
C ILE A 50 -2.52 1.90 -8.03
N THR A 51 -3.61 1.65 -8.74
CA THR A 51 -4.27 0.33 -8.75
C THR A 51 -3.38 -0.74 -9.37
N GLU A 52 -2.73 -0.41 -10.49
CA GLU A 52 -1.78 -1.31 -11.15
C GLU A 52 -0.56 -1.61 -10.27
N LEU A 53 0.03 -0.57 -9.68
CA LEU A 53 1.15 -0.71 -8.75
C LEU A 53 0.80 -1.58 -7.54
N ASN A 54 -0.37 -1.37 -6.94
CA ASN A 54 -0.84 -2.19 -5.82
C ASN A 54 -1.03 -3.67 -6.20
N SER A 55 -1.50 -3.94 -7.42
CA SER A 55 -1.62 -5.31 -7.93
C SER A 55 -0.25 -5.98 -8.08
N GLU A 56 0.73 -5.25 -8.60
CA GLU A 56 2.09 -5.74 -8.75
C GLU A 56 2.75 -5.99 -7.39
N ILE A 57 2.61 -5.06 -6.44
CA ILE A 57 3.09 -5.22 -5.06
C ILE A 57 2.50 -6.47 -4.42
N ARG A 58 1.18 -6.69 -4.53
CA ARG A 58 0.51 -7.88 -3.97
C ARG A 58 1.08 -9.17 -4.57
N THR A 59 1.33 -9.18 -5.88
CA THR A 59 1.88 -10.35 -6.59
C THR A 59 3.30 -10.65 -6.12
N ARG A 60 4.18 -9.64 -6.13
CA ARG A 60 5.58 -9.80 -5.71
C ARG A 60 5.68 -10.18 -4.24
N PHE A 61 4.90 -9.54 -3.37
CA PHE A 61 4.87 -9.88 -1.95
C PHE A 61 4.47 -11.33 -1.72
N ARG A 62 3.40 -11.83 -2.35
CA ARG A 62 2.96 -13.23 -2.18
C ARG A 62 4.05 -14.22 -2.57
N ALA A 63 4.74 -13.97 -3.68
CA ALA A 63 5.84 -14.82 -4.14
C ALA A 63 6.99 -14.83 -3.13
N THR A 64 7.48 -13.65 -2.75
CA THR A 64 8.60 -13.52 -1.80
C THR A 64 8.23 -14.03 -0.41
N PHE A 65 7.01 -13.80 0.06
CA PHE A 65 6.53 -14.32 1.35
C PHE A 65 6.56 -15.85 1.38
N ALA A 66 6.09 -16.51 0.30
CA ALA A 66 6.12 -17.96 0.20
C ALA A 66 7.55 -18.53 0.17
N GLU A 67 8.46 -17.86 -0.54
CA GLU A 67 9.88 -18.23 -0.57
C GLU A 67 10.53 -18.09 0.83
N VAL A 68 10.29 -16.97 1.51
CA VAL A 68 10.81 -16.72 2.86
C VAL A 68 10.21 -17.70 3.87
N ASP A 69 8.91 -18.01 3.81
CA ASP A 69 8.26 -18.99 4.69
C ASP A 69 8.88 -20.38 4.54
N SER A 70 9.08 -20.82 3.29
CA SER A 70 9.73 -22.11 3.01
C SER A 70 11.18 -22.15 3.51
N ALA A 71 11.96 -21.10 3.22
CA ALA A 71 13.34 -21.01 3.69
C ALA A 71 13.41 -20.96 5.23
N PHE A 72 12.50 -20.22 5.87
CA PHE A 72 12.42 -20.09 7.32
C PHE A 72 12.16 -21.44 7.99
N GLY A 73 11.20 -22.23 7.49
CA GLY A 73 10.99 -23.59 7.97
C GLY A 73 12.25 -24.46 7.88
N ASN A 74 12.95 -24.40 6.75
CA ASN A 74 14.18 -25.17 6.54
C ASN A 74 15.31 -24.77 7.50
N TYR A 75 15.60 -23.47 7.62
CA TYR A 75 16.64 -22.98 8.54
C TYR A 75 16.27 -23.24 10.00
N PHE A 76 15.01 -23.09 10.36
CA PHE A 76 14.53 -23.39 11.70
C PHE A 76 14.78 -24.86 12.06
N THR A 77 14.33 -25.79 11.23
CA THR A 77 14.54 -27.23 11.47
C THR A 77 16.03 -27.57 11.52
N ALA A 78 16.86 -26.95 10.68
CA ALA A 78 18.31 -27.16 10.69
C ALA A 78 18.97 -26.67 12.00
N PHE A 79 18.59 -25.50 12.51
CA PHE A 79 19.17 -24.94 13.73
C PHE A 79 18.70 -25.63 15.00
N PHE A 80 17.43 -26.07 15.06
CA PHE A 80 16.87 -26.75 16.22
C PHE A 80 17.06 -28.28 16.19
N GLY A 81 17.56 -28.84 15.07
CA GLY A 81 17.69 -30.29 14.89
C GLY A 81 16.34 -31.02 14.83
N GLY A 82 15.28 -30.31 14.44
CA GLY A 82 13.90 -30.78 14.46
C GLY A 82 12.90 -29.63 14.68
N GLY A 83 11.62 -29.97 14.83
CA GLY A 83 10.57 -28.97 14.95
C GLY A 83 10.16 -28.35 13.61
N ALA A 84 9.28 -27.35 13.68
CA ALA A 84 8.74 -26.67 12.53
C ALA A 84 8.46 -25.20 12.87
N ALA A 85 8.59 -24.31 11.90
CA ALA A 85 8.17 -22.93 12.03
C ALA A 85 7.60 -22.43 10.71
N ARG A 86 6.71 -21.44 10.78
CA ARG A 86 6.09 -20.80 9.62
C ARG A 86 5.73 -19.35 9.91
N LEU A 87 5.60 -18.58 8.84
CA LEU A 87 5.05 -17.24 8.82
C LEU A 87 3.56 -17.31 8.50
N LYS A 88 2.78 -16.45 9.14
CA LYS A 88 1.34 -16.37 8.93
C LYS A 88 0.90 -14.93 8.79
N LEU A 89 0.11 -14.64 7.76
CA LEU A 89 -0.55 -13.35 7.62
C LEU A 89 -1.72 -13.27 8.59
N LEU A 90 -1.81 -12.16 9.31
CA LEU A 90 -2.96 -11.89 10.19
C LEU A 90 -4.23 -11.62 9.37
N ASP A 91 -4.10 -10.95 8.23
CA ASP A 91 -5.17 -10.70 7.27
C ASP A 91 -4.73 -11.13 5.84
N PRO A 92 -5.13 -12.32 5.38
CA PRO A 92 -4.78 -12.81 4.04
C PRO A 92 -5.45 -12.03 2.89
N ASP A 93 -6.53 -11.30 3.16
CA ASP A 93 -7.31 -10.57 2.16
C ASP A 93 -6.72 -9.17 1.93
N ASP A 94 -6.12 -8.58 2.98
CA ASP A 94 -5.40 -7.32 2.90
C ASP A 94 -3.90 -7.40 3.17
N ILE A 95 -3.19 -7.98 2.21
CA ILE A 95 -1.74 -8.20 2.28
C ILE A 95 -0.91 -6.93 2.51
N ILE A 96 -1.39 -5.77 2.02
CA ILE A 96 -0.62 -4.52 2.09
C ILE A 96 -0.54 -4.03 3.53
N ASP A 97 -1.65 -4.11 4.26
CA ASP A 97 -1.76 -3.62 5.64
C ASP A 97 -1.74 -4.75 6.69
N SER A 98 -1.69 -6.02 6.26
CA SER A 98 -1.62 -7.18 7.16
C SER A 98 -0.29 -7.25 7.92
N GLY A 99 -0.39 -7.49 9.22
CA GLY A 99 0.75 -7.94 10.01
C GLY A 99 1.17 -9.38 9.69
N ILE A 100 2.38 -9.73 10.13
CA ILE A 100 2.93 -11.09 10.04
C ILE A 100 3.14 -11.64 11.45
N GLU A 101 2.62 -12.84 11.71
CA GLU A 101 2.84 -13.59 12.93
C GLU A 101 3.83 -14.74 12.69
N ILE A 102 4.73 -14.95 13.64
CA ILE A 102 5.70 -16.05 13.63
C ILE A 102 5.16 -17.16 14.53
N GLU A 103 4.84 -18.30 13.93
CA GLU A 103 4.46 -19.52 14.64
C GLU A 103 5.65 -20.49 14.63
N ALA A 104 6.11 -20.90 15.80
CA ALA A 104 7.27 -21.78 15.95
C ALA A 104 6.96 -22.95 16.89
N GLN A 105 7.49 -24.12 16.54
CA GLN A 105 7.38 -25.35 17.28
C GLN A 105 8.78 -25.97 17.44
N PRO A 106 9.50 -25.65 18.54
CA PRO A 106 10.74 -26.32 18.89
C PRO A 106 10.53 -27.84 19.13
N PRO A 107 11.58 -28.67 19.02
CA PRO A 107 11.49 -30.11 19.22
C PRO A 107 10.92 -30.44 20.61
N GLY A 108 9.87 -31.27 20.64
CA GLY A 108 9.21 -31.69 21.88
C GLY A 108 8.22 -30.66 22.47
N LYS A 109 8.03 -29.49 21.84
CA LYS A 109 7.03 -28.49 22.25
C LYS A 109 5.85 -28.42 21.30
N ARG A 110 4.77 -27.75 21.76
CA ARG A 110 3.62 -27.41 20.92
C ARG A 110 3.90 -26.13 20.13
N LEU A 111 3.16 -25.95 19.04
CA LEU A 111 3.17 -24.71 18.27
C LEU A 111 2.78 -23.53 19.16
N SER A 112 3.60 -22.49 19.17
CA SER A 112 3.36 -21.26 19.92
C SER A 112 3.87 -20.04 19.16
N THR A 113 3.37 -18.87 19.54
CA THR A 113 3.89 -17.59 19.03
C THR A 113 5.27 -17.30 19.61
N ILE A 114 6.05 -16.48 18.90
CA ILE A 114 7.42 -16.12 19.29
C ILE A 114 7.54 -15.51 20.69
N SER A 115 6.49 -14.85 21.19
CA SER A 115 6.45 -14.24 22.52
C SER A 115 6.41 -15.24 23.67
N LEU A 116 6.03 -16.50 23.40
CA LEU A 116 5.92 -17.58 24.38
C LEU A 116 7.15 -18.49 24.42
N LEU A 117 8.16 -18.23 23.57
CA LEU A 117 9.42 -18.98 23.53
C LEU A 117 10.36 -18.57 24.66
N SER A 118 11.29 -19.47 25.03
CA SER A 118 12.39 -19.10 25.94
C SER A 118 13.32 -18.06 25.29
N GLY A 119 14.16 -17.38 26.08
CA GLY A 119 15.08 -16.37 25.56
C GLY A 119 16.02 -16.90 24.47
N GLY A 120 16.60 -18.09 24.66
CA GLY A 120 17.45 -18.74 23.67
C GLY A 120 16.68 -19.24 22.45
N GLU A 121 15.50 -19.83 22.65
CA GLU A 121 14.63 -20.27 21.55
C GLU A 121 14.19 -19.09 20.68
N ARG A 122 13.81 -17.98 21.29
CA ARG A 122 13.43 -16.76 20.58
C ARG A 122 14.59 -16.21 19.76
N SER A 123 15.80 -16.19 20.32
CA SER A 123 17.00 -15.70 19.64
C SER A 123 17.35 -16.60 18.44
N LEU A 124 17.37 -17.92 18.62
CA LEU A 124 17.65 -18.85 17.54
C LEU A 124 16.57 -18.84 16.45
N THR A 125 15.29 -18.64 16.82
CA THR A 125 14.19 -18.44 15.86
C THR A 125 14.40 -17.17 15.03
N ALA A 126 14.80 -16.06 15.67
CA ALA A 126 15.09 -14.80 14.98
C ALA A 126 16.28 -14.95 14.01
N VAL A 127 17.33 -15.66 14.43
CA VAL A 127 18.48 -15.97 13.57
C VAL A 127 18.04 -16.83 12.37
N ALA A 128 17.21 -17.85 12.57
CA ALA A 128 16.67 -18.65 11.46
C ALA A 128 15.89 -17.80 10.45
N LEU A 129 15.05 -16.86 10.92
CA LEU A 129 14.32 -15.94 10.04
C LEU A 129 15.26 -15.00 9.28
N LEU A 130 16.30 -14.50 9.94
CA LEU A 130 17.30 -13.64 9.30
C LEU A 130 18.03 -14.37 8.17
N PHE A 131 18.47 -15.61 8.39
CA PHE A 131 19.10 -16.42 7.35
C PHE A 131 18.13 -16.75 6.20
N ALA A 132 16.86 -16.99 6.50
CA ALA A 132 15.83 -17.17 5.47
C ALA A 132 15.69 -15.93 4.58
N LEU A 133 15.58 -14.74 5.19
CA LEU A 133 15.51 -13.47 4.46
C LEU A 133 16.76 -13.24 3.59
N LEU A 134 17.95 -13.48 4.12
CA LEU A 134 19.21 -13.34 3.38
C LEU A 134 19.34 -14.37 2.25
N SER A 135 18.73 -15.56 2.38
CA SER A 135 18.75 -16.56 1.31
C SER A 135 17.86 -16.20 0.12
N VAL A 136 16.73 -15.53 0.39
CA VAL A 136 15.78 -15.10 -0.64
C VAL A 136 16.23 -13.80 -1.30
N HIS A 137 16.71 -12.84 -0.50
CA HIS A 137 17.25 -11.59 -1.00
C HIS A 137 18.64 -11.32 -0.41
N PRO A 138 19.71 -11.81 -1.07
CA PRO A 138 21.06 -11.70 -0.54
C PRO A 138 21.56 -10.26 -0.54
N ALA A 139 21.96 -9.79 0.65
CA ALA A 139 22.65 -8.53 0.82
C ALA A 139 24.16 -8.70 0.53
N PRO A 140 24.85 -7.68 0.00
CA PRO A 140 26.29 -7.76 -0.30
C PRO A 140 27.16 -7.95 0.95
N PHE A 141 26.67 -7.51 2.12
CA PHE A 141 27.27 -7.77 3.42
C PHE A 141 26.19 -7.70 4.51
N CYS A 142 26.39 -8.43 5.60
CA CYS A 142 25.55 -8.39 6.79
C CYS A 142 26.47 -8.30 8.01
N VAL A 143 26.17 -7.38 8.94
CA VAL A 143 26.90 -7.24 10.21
C VAL A 143 25.94 -7.66 11.31
N LEU A 144 26.35 -8.65 12.09
CA LEU A 144 25.63 -9.13 13.25
C LEU A 144 26.42 -8.72 14.48
N ASP A 145 25.79 -7.98 15.38
CA ASP A 145 26.38 -7.60 16.65
C ASP A 145 25.67 -8.35 17.78
N GLU A 146 26.45 -8.92 18.71
CA GLU A 146 25.98 -9.65 19.90
C GLU A 146 24.87 -10.72 19.69
N VAL A 147 24.84 -11.38 18.53
CA VAL A 147 23.83 -12.41 18.19
C VAL A 147 23.89 -13.67 19.09
N ASP A 148 24.96 -13.82 19.86
CA ASP A 148 25.24 -14.94 20.75
C ASP A 148 25.02 -14.62 22.25
N ALA A 149 24.73 -13.37 22.62
CA ALA A 149 24.60 -12.97 24.03
C ALA A 149 23.44 -13.68 24.78
N ALA A 150 22.50 -14.28 24.05
CA ALA A 150 21.34 -14.99 24.57
C ALA A 150 21.31 -16.49 24.21
N LEU A 151 22.35 -17.01 23.52
CA LEU A 151 22.45 -18.42 23.12
C LEU A 151 23.04 -19.31 24.23
#